data_AF-A0A939E3A2-F1
#
_entry.id   AF-A0A939E3A2-F1
#
_cell.length_a   1.000
_cell.length_b   1.000
_cell.length_c   1.000
_cell.angle_alpha   90.00
_cell.angle_beta   90.00
_cell.angle_gamma   90.00
#
_symmetry.space_group_name_H-M   'P 1'
#
loop_
_entity.id
_entity.type
_entity.pdbx_description
1 polymer ?
#
loop_
_entity_poly.entity_id
_entity_poly.type
_entity_poly.pdbx_seq_one_letter_code
_entity_poly.pdbx_strand_id
1 'polypeptide(L)'
;MSFFEDLASVLDEHNIEQRITEAVMHIPVSGNLDLRITVDNEVLPAANIRLHCLTDDGDDDLPPKLLAVVFSVSAAVDAIVGFLETADAMEFIDQLIDDPLGRISELDFTGTDTGIPVAYAPVGDSSQIMVEITRDADGVSVAEVAMVVCPQQLTEALADIDDAMDTGSHDERLAVIRQNIFDDLTGAGTGLGEGTFLSLGSYTNFDRLMKVLPFIASHAAGWEQELVASDSPAQYSGIPQDVLAHLLGLGD
;
A
#
# COMPACT_ATOMS: atom_id res chain seq x y z
N MET A 1 -38.46 4.93 -0.51
CA MET A 1 -37.38 3.98 -0.77
C MET A 1 -36.57 3.91 0.50
N SER A 2 -36.21 2.69 0.91
CA SER A 2 -35.34 2.52 2.08
C SER A 2 -33.89 2.83 1.68
N PHE A 3 -33.06 3.25 2.64
CA PHE A 3 -31.64 3.51 2.38
C PHE A 3 -30.92 2.31 1.74
N PHE A 4 -31.30 1.07 2.07
CA PHE A 4 -30.74 -0.13 1.47
C PHE A 4 -31.13 -0.33 0.01
N GLU A 5 -32.35 0.05 -0.38
CA GLU A 5 -32.80 -0.03 -1.78
C GLU A 5 -32.04 0.97 -2.65
N ASP A 6 -31.90 2.20 -2.15
CA ASP A 6 -31.16 3.26 -2.84
C ASP A 6 -29.67 2.89 -2.94
N LEU A 7 -29.07 2.36 -1.87
CA LEU A 7 -27.68 1.90 -1.87
C LEU A 7 -27.47 0.71 -2.81
N ALA A 8 -28.33 -0.31 -2.77
CA ALA A 8 -28.21 -1.48 -3.65
C ALA A 8 -28.32 -1.07 -5.13
N SER A 9 -29.24 -0.17 -5.47
CA SER A 9 -29.38 0.31 -6.84
C SER A 9 -28.13 1.01 -7.35
N VAL A 10 -27.45 1.80 -6.51
CA VAL A 10 -26.21 2.48 -6.93
C VAL A 10 -25.04 1.50 -6.99
N LEU A 11 -24.93 0.55 -6.05
CA LEU A 11 -23.88 -0.48 -6.10
C LEU A 11 -23.99 -1.36 -7.36
N ASP A 12 -25.21 -1.68 -7.79
CA ASP A 12 -25.46 -2.39 -9.05
C ASP A 12 -24.93 -1.60 -10.27
N GLU A 13 -25.08 -0.27 -10.28
CA GLU A 13 -24.52 0.59 -11.35
C GLU A 13 -22.98 0.57 -11.37
N HIS A 14 -22.36 0.38 -10.21
CA HIS A 14 -20.91 0.19 -10.07
C HIS A 14 -20.44 -1.25 -10.31
N ASN A 15 -21.35 -2.19 -10.64
CA ASN A 15 -21.09 -3.64 -10.76
C ASN A 15 -20.47 -4.26 -9.50
N ILE A 16 -20.79 -3.72 -8.32
CA ILE A 16 -20.36 -4.31 -7.04
C ILE A 16 -21.37 -5.39 -6.67
N GLU A 17 -20.90 -6.57 -6.23
CA GLU A 17 -21.81 -7.59 -5.74
C GLU A 17 -22.25 -7.29 -4.30
N GLN A 18 -23.56 -7.38 -4.02
CA GLN A 18 -24.09 -7.28 -2.66
C GLN A 18 -25.07 -8.39 -2.33
N ARG A 19 -25.10 -8.78 -1.05
CA ARG A 19 -26.06 -9.75 -0.48
C ARG A 19 -26.70 -9.15 0.75
N ILE A 20 -28.02 -9.14 0.82
CA ILE A 20 -28.75 -8.60 1.98
C ILE A 20 -29.30 -9.77 2.79
N THR A 21 -28.89 -9.85 4.06
CA THR A 21 -29.35 -10.88 5.01
C THR A 21 -29.78 -10.19 6.31
N GLU A 22 -31.00 -10.44 6.78
CA GLU A 22 -31.49 -9.98 8.09
C GLU A 22 -31.18 -8.51 8.44
N ALA A 23 -31.40 -7.59 7.50
CA ALA A 23 -31.13 -6.15 7.63
C ALA A 23 -29.64 -5.75 7.73
N VAL A 24 -28.74 -6.62 7.29
CA VAL A 24 -27.32 -6.36 7.06
C VAL A 24 -27.03 -6.54 5.56
N MET A 25 -26.34 -5.58 4.96
CA MET A 25 -25.81 -5.72 3.60
C MET A 25 -24.36 -6.19 3.68
N HIS A 26 -24.06 -7.25 2.96
CA HIS A 26 -22.76 -7.89 2.84
C HIS A 26 -22.20 -7.61 1.45
N ILE A 27 -20.96 -7.15 1.40
CA ILE A 27 -20.22 -6.97 0.16
C ILE A 27 -18.96 -7.82 0.29
N PRO A 28 -18.80 -8.86 -0.56
CA PRO A 28 -17.59 -9.67 -0.55
C PRO A 28 -16.43 -8.81 -1.04
N VAL A 29 -15.30 -8.93 -0.35
CA VAL A 29 -14.02 -8.37 -0.76
C VAL A 29 -13.09 -9.53 -1.13
N SER A 30 -11.85 -9.25 -1.52
CA SER A 30 -10.85 -10.27 -1.78
C SER A 30 -10.50 -11.12 -0.56
N GLY A 31 -10.23 -12.40 -0.81
CA GLY A 31 -9.84 -13.37 0.20
C GLY A 31 -10.96 -13.68 1.22
N ASN A 32 -10.63 -13.50 2.50
CA ASN A 32 -11.49 -13.81 3.64
C ASN A 32 -12.17 -12.56 4.23
N LEU A 33 -12.20 -11.44 3.48
CA LEU A 33 -12.71 -10.17 3.98
C LEU A 33 -14.10 -9.87 3.44
N ASP A 34 -14.99 -9.42 4.33
CA ASP A 34 -16.36 -9.02 4.02
C ASP A 34 -16.66 -7.64 4.62
N LEU A 35 -17.25 -6.74 3.83
CA LEU A 35 -17.84 -5.51 4.36
C LEU A 35 -19.27 -5.77 4.82
N ARG A 36 -19.57 -5.36 6.05
CA ARG A 36 -20.92 -5.41 6.64
C ARG A 36 -21.45 -4.02 6.88
N ILE A 37 -22.60 -3.73 6.28
CA ILE A 37 -23.27 -2.44 6.38
C ILE A 37 -24.56 -2.60 7.19
N THR A 38 -24.67 -1.84 8.27
CA THR A 38 -25.87 -1.79 9.12
C THR A 38 -26.41 -0.37 9.20
N VAL A 39 -27.72 -0.20 9.08
CA VAL A 39 -28.38 1.11 9.20
C VAL A 39 -29.08 1.20 10.55
N ASP A 40 -28.64 2.12 11.41
CA ASP A 40 -29.13 2.21 12.79
C ASP A 40 -30.45 3.00 12.90
N ASN A 41 -30.75 3.89 11.93
CA ASN A 41 -31.88 4.81 12.04
C ASN A 41 -32.47 5.15 10.65
N GLU A 42 -33.78 4.99 10.48
CA GLU A 42 -34.47 5.30 9.21
C GLU A 42 -34.74 6.80 8.99
N VAL A 43 -34.72 7.62 10.05
CA VAL A 43 -35.02 9.07 9.98
C VAL A 43 -33.76 9.88 9.63
N LEU A 44 -32.61 9.43 10.12
CA LEU A 44 -31.28 9.91 9.75
C LEU A 44 -30.45 8.69 9.40
N PRO A 45 -30.43 8.26 8.12
CA PRO A 45 -29.75 7.03 7.74
C PRO A 45 -28.25 7.18 7.95
N ALA A 46 -27.80 6.68 9.10
CA ALA A 46 -26.41 6.46 9.42
C ALA A 46 -26.10 5.01 9.10
N ALA A 47 -25.26 4.79 8.09
CA ALA A 47 -24.75 3.47 7.75
C ALA A 47 -23.39 3.28 8.41
N ASN A 48 -23.29 2.25 9.24
CA ASN A 48 -22.04 1.79 9.81
C ASN A 48 -21.44 0.75 8.88
N ILE A 49 -20.27 1.05 8.33
CA ILE A 49 -19.50 0.14 7.49
C ILE A 49 -18.46 -0.52 8.38
N ARG A 50 -18.53 -1.84 8.50
CA ARG A 50 -17.60 -2.63 9.32
C ARG A 50 -16.87 -3.64 8.46
N LEU A 51 -15.58 -3.82 8.71
CA LEU A 51 -14.79 -4.91 8.15
C LEU A 51 -14.97 -6.16 8.99
N HIS A 52 -15.26 -7.27 8.34
CA HIS A 52 -15.31 -8.59 8.92
C HIS A 52 -14.23 -9.45 8.27
N CYS A 53 -13.44 -10.15 9.06
CA CYS A 53 -12.51 -11.16 8.58
C CYS A 53 -13.08 -12.54 8.92
N LEU A 54 -13.35 -13.34 7.89
CA LEU A 54 -13.82 -14.70 7.99
C LEU A 54 -12.60 -15.61 8.25
N THR A 55 -12.43 -16.10 9.46
CA THR A 55 -11.37 -17.08 9.73
C THR A 55 -11.82 -18.47 9.28
N ASP A 56 -10.91 -19.22 8.63
CA ASP A 56 -11.20 -20.57 8.09
C ASP A 56 -11.46 -21.60 9.22
N ASP A 57 -11.04 -21.29 10.46
CA ASP A 57 -11.12 -22.17 11.62
C ASP A 57 -12.40 -22.06 12.48
N GLY A 58 -13.38 -21.24 12.07
CA GLY A 58 -14.74 -21.29 12.62
C GLY A 58 -14.94 -20.94 14.12
N ASP A 59 -13.89 -20.60 14.87
CA ASP A 59 -13.98 -20.34 16.33
C ASP A 59 -13.38 -19.00 16.79
N ASP A 60 -12.76 -18.20 15.91
CA ASP A 60 -12.33 -16.82 16.21
C ASP A 60 -12.98 -15.83 15.24
N ASP A 61 -14.27 -15.52 15.46
CA ASP A 61 -14.92 -14.33 14.90
C ASP A 61 -14.26 -13.10 15.56
N LEU A 62 -13.17 -12.61 14.96
CA LEU A 62 -12.60 -11.31 15.33
C LEU A 62 -13.73 -10.27 15.30
N PRO A 63 -13.88 -9.44 16.35
CA PRO A 63 -14.97 -8.49 16.40
C PRO A 63 -14.87 -7.54 15.19
N PRO A 64 -15.96 -7.32 14.45
CA PRO A 64 -15.91 -6.53 13.23
C PRO A 64 -15.41 -5.12 13.51
N LYS A 65 -14.39 -4.70 12.76
CA LYS A 65 -13.74 -3.39 12.95
C LYS A 65 -14.58 -2.33 12.24
N LEU A 66 -14.99 -1.29 12.98
CA LEU A 66 -15.69 -0.15 12.37
C LEU A 66 -14.71 0.61 11.47
N LEU A 67 -15.02 0.69 10.18
CA LEU A 67 -14.22 1.42 9.20
C LEU A 67 -14.73 2.84 9.02
N ALA A 68 -16.04 2.99 8.83
CA ALA A 68 -16.65 4.29 8.54
C ALA A 68 -18.08 4.36 9.05
N VAL A 69 -18.52 5.59 9.35
CA VAL A 69 -19.91 5.94 9.61
C VAL A 69 -20.28 7.03 8.63
N VAL A 70 -21.25 6.75 7.77
CA VAL A 70 -21.67 7.65 6.68
C VAL A 70 -23.14 7.98 6.81
N PHE A 71 -23.51 9.19 6.39
CA PHE A 71 -24.87 9.73 6.56
C PHE A 71 -25.62 9.92 5.23
N SER A 72 -25.03 9.48 4.11
CA SER A 72 -25.64 9.53 2.78
C SER A 72 -25.29 8.29 1.97
N VAL A 73 -26.13 7.98 0.98
CA VAL A 73 -25.89 6.86 0.05
C VAL A 73 -24.61 7.11 -0.75
N SER A 74 -24.40 8.32 -1.26
CA SER A 74 -23.20 8.69 -2.01
C SER A 74 -21.92 8.47 -1.21
N ALA A 75 -21.89 8.92 0.05
CA ALA A 75 -20.73 8.74 0.92
C ALA A 75 -20.51 7.27 1.29
N ALA A 76 -21.58 6.47 1.38
CA ALA A 76 -21.46 5.03 1.56
C ALA A 76 -20.79 4.37 0.36
N VAL A 77 -21.24 4.71 -0.86
CA VAL A 77 -20.65 4.19 -2.09
C VAL A 77 -19.19 4.61 -2.20
N ASP A 78 -18.88 5.88 -2.00
CA ASP A 78 -17.49 6.38 -2.06
C ASP A 78 -16.57 5.65 -1.08
N ALA A 79 -17.04 5.39 0.15
CA ALA A 79 -16.31 4.64 1.15
C ALA A 79 -16.12 3.16 0.79
N ILE A 80 -17.17 2.51 0.26
CA ILE A 80 -17.13 1.11 -0.18
C ILE A 80 -16.17 0.95 -1.35
N VAL A 81 -16.32 1.77 -2.40
CA VAL A 81 -15.47 1.75 -3.59
C VAL A 81 -14.02 2.03 -3.19
N GLY A 82 -13.78 3.01 -2.31
CA GLY A 82 -12.45 3.27 -1.75
C GLY A 82 -11.83 2.05 -1.07
N PHE A 83 -12.60 1.35 -0.23
CA PHE A 83 -12.11 0.15 0.44
C PHE A 83 -11.83 -1.00 -0.53
N LEU A 84 -12.73 -1.25 -1.48
CA LEU A 84 -12.54 -2.30 -2.49
C LEU A 84 -11.27 -2.07 -3.30
N GLU A 85 -11.04 -0.83 -3.76
CA GLU A 85 -9.81 -0.51 -4.50
C GLU A 85 -8.55 -0.61 -3.65
N THR A 86 -8.60 -0.22 -2.37
CA THR A 86 -7.45 -0.45 -1.46
C THR A 86 -7.20 -1.94 -1.28
N ALA A 87 -8.25 -2.76 -1.16
CA ALA A 87 -8.11 -4.22 -1.06
C ALA A 87 -7.53 -4.83 -2.35
N ASP A 88 -8.01 -4.42 -3.51
CA ASP A 88 -7.47 -4.84 -4.81
C ASP A 88 -5.99 -4.42 -4.97
N ALA A 89 -5.65 -3.21 -4.51
CA ALA A 89 -4.27 -2.71 -4.51
C ALA A 89 -3.37 -3.54 -3.59
N MET A 90 -3.83 -3.87 -2.37
CA MET A 90 -3.11 -4.74 -1.45
C MET A 90 -2.93 -6.15 -2.02
N GLU A 91 -3.96 -6.73 -2.64
CA GLU A 91 -3.87 -8.03 -3.30
C GLU A 91 -2.84 -8.03 -4.44
N PHE A 92 -2.75 -6.94 -5.20
CA PHE A 92 -1.70 -6.80 -6.21
C PHE A 92 -0.29 -6.71 -5.59
N ILE A 93 -0.14 -6.00 -4.47
CA ILE A 93 1.13 -5.97 -3.73
C ILE A 93 1.49 -7.37 -3.22
N ASP A 94 0.56 -8.11 -2.64
CA ASP A 94 0.76 -9.49 -2.22
C ASP A 94 1.17 -10.38 -3.41
N GLN A 95 0.57 -10.16 -4.58
CA GLN A 95 0.96 -10.84 -5.81
C GLN A 95 2.39 -10.51 -6.25
N LEU A 96 2.88 -9.29 -6.01
CA LEU A 96 4.27 -8.92 -6.29
C LEU A 96 5.24 -9.61 -5.33
N ILE A 97 4.87 -9.72 -4.05
CA ILE A 97 5.68 -10.32 -2.99
C ILE A 97 5.76 -11.84 -3.19
N ASP A 98 4.62 -12.51 -3.34
CA ASP A 98 4.57 -13.97 -3.45
C ASP A 98 5.02 -14.48 -4.83
N ASP A 99 5.00 -13.61 -5.85
CA ASP A 99 5.22 -13.93 -7.28
C ASP A 99 4.78 -15.35 -7.65
N PRO A 100 3.48 -15.70 -7.50
CA PRO A 100 3.01 -17.07 -7.68
C PRO A 100 3.25 -17.61 -9.10
N LEU A 101 3.56 -16.72 -10.05
CA LEU A 101 3.79 -17.03 -11.46
C LEU A 101 5.27 -17.02 -11.86
N GLY A 102 6.20 -16.69 -10.95
CA GLY A 102 7.63 -16.64 -11.23
C GLY A 102 8.01 -15.63 -12.33
N ARG A 103 7.28 -14.51 -12.44
CA ARG A 103 7.47 -13.50 -13.48
C ARG A 103 8.56 -12.49 -13.15
N ILE A 104 8.81 -12.29 -11.86
CA ILE A 104 9.70 -11.28 -11.29
C ILE A 104 10.66 -11.91 -10.29
N SER A 105 11.02 -13.19 -10.47
CA SER A 105 11.88 -13.95 -9.54
C SER A 105 13.28 -13.37 -9.29
N GLU A 106 13.66 -12.34 -10.04
CA GLU A 106 14.91 -11.58 -9.85
C GLU A 106 14.76 -10.44 -8.83
N LEU A 107 13.52 -10.08 -8.47
CA LEU A 107 13.15 -9.03 -7.53
C LEU A 107 12.53 -9.66 -6.29
N ASP A 108 13.13 -9.36 -5.15
CA ASP A 108 12.65 -9.83 -3.85
C ASP A 108 11.80 -8.72 -3.22
N PHE A 109 10.50 -8.69 -3.53
CA PHE A 109 9.60 -7.65 -3.03
C PHE A 109 9.25 -7.88 -1.57
N THR A 110 9.31 -6.81 -0.79
CA THR A 110 8.86 -6.74 0.61
C THR A 110 7.79 -5.66 0.74
N GLY A 111 6.68 -5.99 1.40
CA GLY A 111 5.59 -5.05 1.68
C GLY A 111 5.83 -4.23 2.95
N THR A 112 4.88 -3.35 3.25
CA THR A 112 4.86 -2.61 4.53
C THR A 112 3.69 -3.07 5.40
N ASP A 113 3.91 -3.20 6.71
CA ASP A 113 2.86 -3.57 7.68
C ASP A 113 1.90 -2.42 8.01
N THR A 114 2.01 -1.30 7.29
CA THR A 114 1.29 -0.04 7.58
C THR A 114 -0.12 -0.02 6.99
N GLY A 115 -0.48 -1.03 6.19
CA GLY A 115 -1.76 -1.09 5.48
C GLY A 115 -1.83 -0.14 4.29
N ILE A 116 -0.68 0.37 3.84
CA ILE A 116 -0.54 1.17 2.62
C ILE A 116 -0.04 0.22 1.52
N PRO A 117 -0.64 0.22 0.32
CA PRO A 117 -0.27 -0.67 -0.77
C PRO A 117 1.06 -0.24 -1.43
N VAL A 118 2.16 -0.45 -0.71
CA VAL A 118 3.52 -0.18 -1.14
C VAL A 118 4.38 -1.42 -0.98
N ALA A 119 5.20 -1.69 -2.00
CA ALA A 119 6.23 -2.72 -1.97
C ALA A 119 7.58 -2.18 -2.44
N TYR A 120 8.63 -2.77 -1.88
CA TYR A 120 10.02 -2.43 -2.14
C TYR A 120 10.80 -3.65 -2.59
N ALA A 121 11.70 -3.49 -3.56
CA ALA A 121 12.63 -4.54 -3.93
C ALA A 121 14.06 -3.97 -4.08
N PRO A 122 15.08 -4.60 -3.48
CA PRO A 122 16.46 -4.18 -3.65
C PRO A 122 16.90 -4.43 -5.10
N VAL A 123 17.57 -3.43 -5.69
CA VAL A 123 18.15 -3.52 -7.03
C VAL A 123 19.52 -2.84 -7.10
N GLY A 124 20.42 -3.38 -7.90
CA GLY A 124 21.78 -2.84 -7.97
C GLY A 124 22.53 -2.99 -6.65
N ASP A 125 23.46 -2.06 -6.37
CA ASP A 125 24.33 -2.13 -5.19
C ASP A 125 23.81 -1.29 -4.01
N SER A 126 23.17 -0.15 -4.29
CA SER A 126 22.64 0.77 -3.26
C SER A 126 21.29 1.37 -3.62
N SER A 127 20.50 0.67 -4.46
CA SER A 127 19.20 1.18 -4.90
C SER A 127 18.04 0.24 -4.60
N GLN A 128 16.84 0.80 -4.58
CA GLN A 128 15.59 0.07 -4.37
C GLN A 128 14.54 0.53 -5.37
N ILE A 129 13.73 -0.40 -5.86
CA ILE A 129 12.51 -0.08 -6.58
C ILE A 129 11.39 0.02 -5.56
N MET A 130 10.62 1.09 -5.65
CA MET A 130 9.36 1.28 -4.93
C MET A 130 8.22 1.14 -5.93
N VAL A 131 7.20 0.38 -5.56
CA VAL A 131 5.90 0.32 -6.23
C VAL A 131 4.85 0.73 -5.21
N GLU A 132 4.24 1.88 -5.43
CA GLU A 132 3.16 2.39 -4.59
C GLU A 132 1.88 2.48 -5.43
N ILE A 133 0.75 2.05 -4.87
CA ILE A 133 -0.54 2.15 -5.56
C ILE A 133 -1.36 3.24 -4.89
N THR A 134 -1.52 4.35 -5.59
CA THR A 134 -2.38 5.46 -5.15
C THR A 134 -3.66 5.50 -5.97
N ARG A 135 -4.61 6.31 -5.50
CA ARG A 135 -5.84 6.62 -6.24
C ARG A 135 -5.70 8.01 -6.85
N ASP A 136 -5.91 8.12 -8.16
CA ASP A 136 -5.97 9.41 -8.84
C ASP A 136 -7.30 10.14 -8.55
N ALA A 137 -7.40 11.42 -8.90
CA ALA A 137 -8.59 12.25 -8.72
C ALA A 137 -9.86 11.67 -9.39
N ASP A 138 -9.68 10.86 -10.44
CA ASP A 138 -10.77 10.18 -11.16
C ASP A 138 -11.20 8.84 -10.51
N GLY A 139 -10.60 8.46 -9.37
CA GLY A 139 -10.93 7.22 -8.67
C GLY A 139 -10.37 5.96 -9.33
N VAL A 140 -9.33 6.08 -10.14
CA VAL A 140 -8.65 4.92 -10.76
C VAL A 140 -7.39 4.61 -9.97
N SER A 141 -7.15 3.33 -9.66
CA SER A 141 -5.91 2.88 -9.04
C SER A 141 -4.74 3.03 -10.00
N VAL A 142 -3.69 3.71 -9.55
CA VAL A 142 -2.49 4.02 -10.32
C VAL A 142 -1.29 3.50 -9.54
N ALA A 143 -0.53 2.60 -10.15
CA ALA A 143 0.74 2.16 -9.59
C ALA A 143 1.85 3.12 -10.03
N GLU A 144 2.42 3.86 -9.09
CA GLU A 144 3.61 4.67 -9.28
C GLU A 144 4.85 3.83 -8.99
N VAL A 145 5.78 3.84 -9.95
CA VAL A 145 7.05 3.13 -9.82
C VAL A 145 8.16 4.15 -9.72
N ALA A 146 8.99 4.01 -8.72
CA ALA A 146 10.16 4.83 -8.53
C ALA A 146 11.39 3.98 -8.23
N MET A 147 12.55 4.51 -8.54
CA MET A 147 13.84 4.00 -8.10
C MET A 147 14.42 4.99 -7.11
N VAL A 148 14.84 4.48 -5.96
CA VAL A 148 15.45 5.26 -4.89
C VAL A 148 16.88 4.78 -4.72
N VAL A 149 17.84 5.66 -4.99
CA VAL A 149 19.25 5.43 -4.66
C VAL A 149 19.45 5.84 -3.22
N CYS A 150 19.67 4.84 -2.37
CA CYS A 150 19.82 5.00 -0.94
C CYS A 150 21.26 5.38 -0.61
N PRO A 151 21.50 6.41 0.23
CA PRO A 151 22.83 6.67 0.75
C PRO A 151 23.26 5.51 1.65
N GLN A 152 24.57 5.32 1.82
CA GLN A 152 25.12 4.20 2.58
C GLN A 152 24.53 4.09 4.00
N GLN A 153 24.26 5.22 4.67
CA GLN A 153 23.65 5.20 6.01
C GLN A 153 22.24 4.58 6.02
N LEU A 154 21.44 4.85 4.98
CA LEU A 154 20.10 4.27 4.84
C LEU A 154 20.18 2.78 4.49
N THR A 155 21.11 2.39 3.61
CA THR A 155 21.33 0.98 3.26
C THR A 155 21.74 0.15 4.48
N GLU A 156 22.66 0.68 5.31
CA GLU A 156 23.06 0.03 6.57
C GLU A 156 21.88 -0.06 7.56
N ALA A 157 21.09 1.00 7.68
CA ALA A 157 19.93 1.03 8.55
C ALA A 157 18.82 0.04 8.14
N LEU A 158 18.58 -0.14 6.84
CA LEU A 158 17.61 -1.11 6.33
C LEU A 158 18.09 -2.55 6.55
N ALA A 159 19.38 -2.82 6.34
CA ALA A 159 19.96 -4.13 6.65
C ALA A 159 19.86 -4.46 8.16
N ASP A 160 20.10 -3.47 9.04
CA ASP A 160 19.92 -3.63 10.49
C ASP A 160 18.46 -3.92 10.88
N ILE A 161 17.49 -3.36 10.14
CA ILE A 161 16.06 -3.63 10.34
C ILE A 161 15.74 -5.07 9.90
N ASP A 162 16.21 -5.49 8.72
CA ASP A 162 15.98 -6.84 8.21
C ASP A 162 16.57 -7.91 9.15
N ASP A 163 17.81 -7.73 9.60
CA ASP A 163 18.46 -8.61 10.59
C ASP A 163 17.66 -8.67 11.91
N ALA A 164 17.05 -7.54 12.33
CA ALA A 164 16.23 -7.47 13.53
C ALA A 164 14.86 -8.17 13.36
N MET A 165 14.30 -8.20 12.14
CA MET A 165 13.08 -8.95 11.83
C MET A 165 13.35 -10.46 11.86
N ASP A 166 14.44 -10.91 11.24
CA ASP A 166 14.84 -12.33 11.21
C ASP A 166 15.13 -12.93 12.59
N THR A 167 15.56 -12.10 13.54
CA THR A 167 15.84 -12.53 14.92
C THR A 167 14.60 -12.58 15.82
N GLY A 168 13.40 -12.31 15.29
CA GLY A 168 12.14 -12.34 16.02
C GLY A 168 12.03 -11.26 17.09
N SER A 169 12.67 -10.11 16.87
CA SER A 169 12.60 -8.99 17.79
C SER A 169 11.16 -8.43 17.83
N HIS A 170 10.68 -8.07 19.02
CA HIS A 170 9.29 -7.60 19.20
C HIS A 170 9.03 -6.33 18.37
N ASP A 171 7.91 -6.28 17.65
CA ASP A 171 7.44 -5.14 16.83
C ASP A 171 7.58 -3.78 17.52
N GLU A 172 7.31 -3.70 18.82
CA GLU A 172 7.42 -2.46 19.59
C GLU A 172 8.84 -1.88 19.63
N ARG A 173 9.88 -2.73 19.57
CA ARG A 173 11.28 -2.28 19.51
C ARG A 173 11.67 -1.87 18.10
N LEU A 174 11.19 -2.61 17.09
CA LEU A 174 11.42 -2.28 15.68
C LEU A 174 10.83 -0.91 15.34
N ALA A 175 9.62 -0.62 15.80
CA ALA A 175 8.99 0.69 15.62
C ALA A 175 9.84 1.84 16.19
N VAL A 176 10.41 1.66 17.39
CA VAL A 176 11.30 2.66 18.01
C VAL A 176 12.60 2.81 17.23
N ILE A 177 13.16 1.71 16.73
CA ILE A 177 14.38 1.73 15.88
C ILE A 177 14.10 2.50 14.59
N ARG A 178 13.01 2.15 13.87
CA ARG A 178 12.56 2.81 12.64
C ARG A 178 12.37 4.31 12.85
N GLN A 179 11.69 4.72 13.93
CA GLN A 179 11.48 6.13 14.24
C GLN A 179 12.79 6.87 14.55
N ASN A 180 13.69 6.26 15.33
CA ASN A 180 14.98 6.89 15.65
C ASN A 180 15.84 7.07 14.38
N ILE A 181 15.84 6.08 13.48
CA ILE A 181 16.52 6.17 12.18
C ILE A 181 15.91 7.29 11.35
N PHE A 182 14.58 7.37 11.28
CA PHE A 182 13.88 8.43 10.56
C PHE A 182 14.23 9.82 11.11
N ASP A 183 14.21 9.99 12.42
CA ASP A 183 14.54 11.26 13.08
C ASP A 183 16.02 11.65 12.86
N ASP A 184 16.94 10.67 12.81
CA ASP A 184 18.36 10.90 12.55
C ASP A 184 18.64 11.28 11.09
N LEU A 185 17.93 10.65 10.14
CA LEU A 185 18.03 10.92 8.71
C LEU A 185 17.31 12.21 8.29
N THR A 186 16.21 12.56 8.95
CA THR A 186 15.47 13.81 8.70
C THR A 186 15.96 14.98 9.56
N GLY A 187 16.80 14.70 10.56
CA GLY A 187 17.44 15.66 11.43
C GLY A 187 18.30 16.67 10.66
N ALA A 188 18.38 17.90 11.19
CA ALA A 188 18.89 19.09 10.51
C ALA A 188 20.40 19.11 10.15
N GLY A 189 21.07 17.97 9.99
CA GLY A 189 22.51 17.91 9.70
C GLY A 189 23.07 16.63 9.08
N THR A 190 22.25 15.62 8.77
CA THR A 190 22.73 14.28 8.41
C THR A 190 21.94 13.67 7.24
N GLY A 191 22.50 13.71 6.04
CA GLY A 191 22.47 12.54 5.14
C GLY A 191 21.41 12.43 4.04
N LEU A 192 20.25 13.09 4.09
CA LEU A 192 19.30 12.97 2.96
C LEU A 192 19.75 13.64 1.66
N GLY A 193 20.75 14.54 1.73
CA GLY A 193 21.23 15.29 0.57
C GLY A 193 21.96 14.47 -0.50
N GLU A 194 22.32 13.22 -0.21
CA GLU A 194 23.02 12.33 -1.15
C GLU A 194 22.10 11.27 -1.78
N GLY A 195 20.90 11.07 -1.23
CA GLY A 195 19.91 10.16 -1.82
C GLY A 195 19.33 10.73 -3.11
N THR A 196 19.10 9.87 -4.10
CA THR A 196 18.52 10.27 -5.39
C THR A 196 17.21 9.55 -5.64
N PHE A 197 16.18 10.29 -6.03
CA PHE A 197 14.87 9.74 -6.37
C PHE A 197 14.61 9.86 -7.87
N LEU A 198 14.29 8.75 -8.54
CA LEU A 198 13.95 8.70 -9.95
C LEU A 198 12.56 8.10 -10.16
N SER A 199 11.59 8.91 -10.57
CA SER A 199 10.28 8.40 -10.99
C SER A 199 10.40 7.67 -12.33
N LEU A 200 9.96 6.41 -12.36
CA LEU A 200 9.95 5.53 -13.54
C LEU A 200 8.57 5.51 -14.24
N GLY A 201 7.62 6.31 -13.72
CA GLY A 201 6.31 6.55 -14.30
C GLY A 201 5.15 5.91 -13.53
N SER A 202 3.95 6.14 -14.04
CA SER A 202 2.69 5.68 -13.47
C SER A 202 1.97 4.70 -14.40
N TYR A 203 1.34 3.67 -13.82
CA TYR A 203 0.75 2.55 -14.53
C TYR A 203 -0.67 2.27 -14.03
N THR A 204 -1.65 2.41 -14.92
CA THR A 204 -3.04 1.96 -14.68
C THR A 204 -3.27 0.51 -15.11
N ASN A 205 -2.30 -0.10 -15.80
CA ASN A 205 -2.37 -1.47 -16.29
C ASN A 205 -1.32 -2.32 -15.56
N PHE A 206 -1.75 -3.06 -14.55
CA PHE A 206 -0.89 -3.86 -13.68
C PHE A 206 -0.21 -5.04 -14.42
N ASP A 207 -0.88 -5.65 -15.41
CA ASP A 207 -0.26 -6.65 -16.28
C ASP A 207 0.94 -6.10 -17.07
N ARG A 208 0.89 -4.82 -17.45
CA ARG A 208 2.01 -4.15 -18.10
C ARG A 208 3.11 -3.87 -17.10
N LEU A 209 2.76 -3.42 -15.90
CA LEU A 209 3.73 -3.19 -14.82
C LEU A 209 4.56 -4.45 -14.53
N MET A 210 3.91 -5.61 -14.36
CA MET A 210 4.60 -6.89 -14.14
C MET A 210 5.61 -7.26 -15.25
N LYS A 211 5.42 -6.78 -16.48
CA LYS A 211 6.36 -7.02 -17.59
C LYS A 211 7.49 -6.00 -17.63
N VAL A 212 7.28 -4.82 -17.07
CA VAL A 212 8.25 -3.73 -17.05
C VAL A 212 9.19 -3.85 -15.85
N LEU A 213 8.74 -4.40 -14.71
CA LEU A 213 9.56 -4.59 -13.52
C LEU A 213 10.87 -5.38 -13.78
N PRO A 214 10.87 -6.53 -14.49
CA PRO A 214 12.13 -7.23 -14.81
C PRO A 214 13.06 -6.40 -15.71
N PHE A 215 12.49 -5.61 -16.61
CA PHE A 215 13.26 -4.72 -17.49
C PHE A 215 13.94 -3.62 -16.67
N ILE A 216 13.22 -3.01 -15.72
CA ILE A 216 13.75 -2.03 -14.78
C ILE A 216 14.89 -2.66 -13.97
N ALA A 217 14.66 -3.84 -13.38
CA ALA A 217 15.67 -4.55 -12.59
C ALA A 217 16.98 -4.76 -13.38
N SER A 218 16.87 -5.21 -14.63
CA SER A 218 18.01 -5.44 -15.52
C SER A 218 18.80 -4.16 -15.87
N HIS A 219 18.17 -2.99 -15.81
CA HIS A 219 18.80 -1.70 -16.15
C HIS A 219 19.14 -0.84 -14.94
N ALA A 220 18.66 -1.21 -13.74
CA ALA A 220 18.80 -0.44 -12.51
C ALA A 220 20.26 -0.10 -12.20
N ALA A 221 21.17 -1.09 -12.26
CA ALA A 221 22.60 -0.86 -12.00
C ALA A 221 23.24 0.15 -12.96
N GLY A 222 22.76 0.22 -14.22
CA GLY A 222 23.20 1.23 -15.18
C GLY A 222 22.69 2.62 -14.82
N TRP A 223 21.41 2.73 -14.44
CA TRP A 223 20.81 3.99 -14.02
C TRP A 223 21.40 4.50 -12.71
N GLU A 224 21.69 3.62 -11.75
CA GLU A 224 22.37 3.95 -10.50
C GLU A 224 23.72 4.65 -10.78
N GLN A 225 24.54 4.08 -11.67
CA GLN A 225 25.82 4.68 -12.05
C GLN A 225 25.65 6.06 -12.70
N GLU A 226 24.64 6.24 -13.54
CA GLU A 226 24.34 7.54 -14.16
C GLU A 226 23.84 8.57 -13.15
N LEU A 227 22.99 8.15 -12.19
CA LEU A 227 22.47 9.01 -11.13
C LEU A 227 23.57 9.44 -10.15
N VAL A 228 24.48 8.53 -9.78
CA VAL A 228 25.62 8.83 -8.90
C VAL A 228 26.69 9.66 -9.62
N ALA A 229 26.95 9.40 -10.90
CA ALA A 229 27.96 10.12 -11.67
C ALA A 229 27.48 11.51 -12.11
N SER A 230 26.16 11.71 -12.22
CA SER A 230 25.61 13.02 -12.51
C SER A 230 25.57 13.84 -11.23
N ASP A 231 26.26 14.98 -11.24
CA ASP A 231 26.13 16.06 -10.25
C ASP A 231 24.75 16.74 -10.45
N SER A 232 23.69 15.92 -10.38
CA SER A 232 22.41 16.15 -11.03
C SER A 232 21.53 17.13 -10.26
N PRO A 233 20.70 17.89 -11.00
CA PRO A 233 20.03 19.09 -10.50
C PRO A 233 19.04 18.79 -9.37
N ALA A 234 18.71 19.82 -8.58
CA ALA A 234 17.85 19.83 -7.40
C ALA A 234 16.45 19.16 -7.52
N GLN A 235 16.08 18.65 -8.69
CA GLN A 235 14.83 17.95 -8.97
C GLN A 235 14.87 16.45 -8.63
N TYR A 236 16.06 15.85 -8.56
CA TYR A 236 16.25 14.43 -8.19
C TYR A 236 17.02 14.27 -6.87
N SER A 237 17.45 15.37 -6.25
CA SER A 237 18.20 15.38 -5.01
C SER A 237 17.28 15.27 -3.80
N GLY A 238 17.55 14.29 -2.95
CA GLY A 238 16.79 14.06 -1.73
C GLY A 238 15.68 13.04 -1.93
N ILE A 239 15.64 12.07 -1.03
CA ILE A 239 14.51 11.14 -0.91
C ILE A 239 13.36 11.90 -0.24
N PRO A 240 12.15 11.90 -0.82
CA PRO A 240 10.99 12.49 -0.17
C PRO A 240 10.75 11.88 1.23
N GLN A 241 10.28 12.67 2.20
CA GLN A 241 10.13 12.21 3.60
C GLN A 241 9.08 11.11 3.74
N ASP A 242 8.01 11.19 2.97
CA ASP A 242 6.98 10.17 2.79
C ASP A 242 7.58 8.85 2.28
N VAL A 243 8.40 8.92 1.24
CA VAL A 243 9.12 7.75 0.69
C VAL A 243 10.07 7.16 1.73
N LEU A 244 10.78 8.00 2.49
CA LEU A 244 11.66 7.54 3.57
C LEU A 244 10.87 6.89 4.71
N ALA A 245 9.73 7.45 5.09
CA ALA A 245 8.86 6.89 6.12
C ALA A 245 8.38 5.51 5.70
N HIS A 246 7.90 5.37 4.46
CA HIS A 246 7.43 4.10 3.94
C HIS A 246 8.56 3.06 3.80
N LEU A 247 9.76 3.44 3.34
CA LEU A 247 10.94 2.58 3.31
C LEU A 247 11.31 2.04 4.70
N LEU A 248 11.15 2.87 5.73
CA LEU A 248 11.38 2.47 7.12
C LEU A 248 10.19 1.76 7.75
N GLY A 249 9.11 1.49 7.01
CA GLY A 249 7.89 0.88 7.55
C GLY A 249 7.20 1.74 8.61
N LEU A 250 7.34 3.06 8.51
CA LEU A 250 6.60 4.05 9.28
C LEU A 250 5.35 4.44 8.48
N GLY A 251 4.18 4.17 9.05
CA GLY A 251 2.89 4.65 8.55
C GLY A 251 2.43 5.84 9.40
N ASP A 252 1.80 6.83 8.76
CA ASP A 252 1.10 7.93 9.43
C ASP A 252 -0.24 7.46 10.04
#